data_AF-U4KKD4-F1
#
_entry.id   AF-U4KKD4-F1
#
_cell.length_a   1.000
_cell.length_b   1.000
_cell.length_c   1.000
_cell.angle_alpha   90.00
_cell.angle_beta   90.00
_cell.angle_gamma   90.00
#
_symmetry.space_group_name_H-M   'P 1'
#
loop_
_entity.id
_entity.type
_entity.pdbx_description
1 polymer ?
#
loop_
_entity_poly.entity_id
_entity_poly.type
_entity_poly.pdbx_seq_one_letter_code
_entity_poly.pdbx_strand_id
1 'polypeptide(L)'
;METKYRYDTQLLLEGNHLSEDHIIDYIQNNFDGDCLLVVGDPELIKLHYHTNEPWKVLEYCRTLGEIFDIVIEDMVRQTKGLKG
;
A
#
# COMPACT_ATOMS: atom_id res chain seq x y z
N MET A 1 -3.28 21.77 -1.12
CA MET A 1 -2.96 21.14 -2.42
C MET A 1 -3.94 20.00 -2.61
N GLU A 2 -4.58 19.90 -3.77
CA GLU A 2 -5.34 18.69 -4.10
C GLU A 2 -4.34 17.56 -4.32
N THR A 3 -4.50 16.47 -3.56
CA THR A 3 -3.72 15.24 -3.80
C THR A 3 -4.28 14.52 -5.03
N LYS A 4 -3.40 14.08 -5.94
CA LYS A 4 -3.81 13.33 -7.15
C LYS A 4 -4.43 11.97 -6.77
N TYR A 5 -3.93 11.38 -5.69
CA TYR A 5 -4.38 10.09 -5.17
C TYR A 5 -5.02 10.31 -3.80
N ARG A 6 -6.23 9.78 -3.62
CA ARG A 6 -7.07 10.11 -2.47
C ARG A 6 -6.74 9.29 -1.22
N TYR A 7 -6.36 8.03 -1.41
CA TYR A 7 -6.20 7.10 -0.31
C TYR A 7 -4.73 6.82 -0.04
N ASP A 8 -4.35 6.96 1.22
CA ASP A 8 -3.13 6.38 1.75
C ASP A 8 -3.41 4.93 2.16
N THR A 9 -2.71 3.99 1.52
CA THR A 9 -2.87 2.54 1.70
C THR A 9 -1.62 1.99 2.37
N GLN A 10 -1.78 1.51 3.60
CA GLN A 10 -0.70 0.90 4.37
C GLN A 10 -1.10 -0.50 4.81
N LEU A 11 -0.13 -1.41 4.83
CA LEU A 11 -0.33 -2.77 5.35
C LEU A 11 0.99 -3.40 5.80
N LEU A 12 0.86 -4.41 6.64
CA LEU A 12 1.90 -5.42 6.87
C LEU A 12 1.58 -6.67 6.04
N LEU A 13 2.62 -7.26 5.46
CA LEU A 13 2.60 -8.48 4.66
C LEU A 13 3.58 -9.47 5.28
N GLU A 14 3.06 -10.54 5.88
CA GLU A 14 3.84 -11.69 6.34
C GLU A 14 3.82 -12.79 5.28
N GLY A 15 4.98 -13.39 5.02
CA GLY A 15 5.12 -14.42 3.99
C GLY A 15 6.43 -15.18 4.09
N ASN A 16 6.72 -15.96 3.06
CA ASN A 16 8.00 -16.67 2.94
C ASN A 16 8.68 -16.24 1.65
N HIS A 17 9.95 -15.83 1.72
CA HIS A 17 10.75 -15.41 0.56
C HIS A 17 10.21 -14.15 -0.13
N LEU A 18 9.74 -13.18 0.65
CA LEU A 18 9.34 -11.88 0.13
C LEU A 18 10.55 -11.15 -0.47
N SER A 19 10.29 -10.32 -1.48
CA SER A 19 11.30 -9.48 -2.14
C SER A 19 10.74 -8.08 -2.31
N GLU A 20 11.39 -7.11 -1.67
CA GLU A 20 11.04 -5.69 -1.75
C GLU A 20 11.08 -5.22 -3.22
N ASP A 21 12.16 -5.53 -3.93
CA ASP A 21 12.35 -5.16 -5.34
C ASP A 21 11.22 -5.69 -6.24
N HIS A 22 10.84 -6.97 -6.10
CA HIS A 22 9.77 -7.54 -6.91
C HIS A 22 8.40 -6.89 -6.63
N ILE A 23 8.12 -6.55 -5.37
CA ILE A 23 6.88 -5.88 -4.97
C ILE A 23 6.86 -4.44 -5.50
N ILE A 24 7.99 -3.73 -5.39
CA ILE A 24 8.16 -2.38 -5.92
C ILE A 24 7.90 -2.38 -7.43
N ASP A 25 8.58 -3.25 -8.17
CA ASP A 25 8.47 -3.36 -9.61
C ASP A 25 7.03 -3.70 -10.02
N TYR A 26 6.38 -4.64 -9.35
CA TYR A 26 5.00 -5.01 -9.68
C TYR A 26 4.04 -3.83 -9.47
N ILE A 27 4.11 -3.16 -8.32
CA ILE A 27 3.20 -2.05 -8.01
C ILE A 27 3.39 -0.89 -8.99
N GLN A 28 4.64 -0.48 -9.25
CA GLN A 28 4.93 0.64 -10.16
C GLN A 28 4.49 0.36 -11.61
N ASN A 29 4.55 -0.89 -12.05
CA ASN A 29 4.18 -1.26 -13.43
C ASN A 29 2.67 -1.53 -13.59
N ASN A 30 1.95 -1.86 -12.52
CA ASN A 30 0.56 -2.32 -12.62
C ASN A 30 -0.47 -1.37 -11.99
N PHE A 31 -0.08 -0.51 -11.05
CA PHE A 31 -1.00 0.33 -10.29
C PHE A 31 -0.68 1.82 -10.40
N ASP A 32 -1.71 2.63 -10.67
CA ASP A 32 -1.58 4.08 -10.69
C ASP A 32 -1.55 4.63 -9.24
N GLY A 33 -0.52 5.42 -8.94
CA GLY A 33 -0.28 5.93 -7.59
C GLY A 33 1.04 6.68 -7.45
N ASP A 34 1.34 7.11 -6.22
CA ASP A 34 2.61 7.73 -5.86
C ASP A 34 3.04 7.37 -4.43
N CYS A 35 4.20 7.89 -4.02
CA CYS A 35 4.75 7.72 -2.67
C CYS A 35 4.90 6.25 -2.23
N LEU A 36 5.27 5.35 -3.16
CA LEU A 36 5.53 3.96 -2.83
C LEU A 36 6.73 3.81 -1.88
N LEU A 37 6.49 3.14 -0.75
CA LEU A 37 7.53 2.65 0.15
C LEU A 37 7.24 1.18 0.45
N VAL A 38 8.24 0.33 0.22
CA VAL A 38 8.23 -1.09 0.56
C VAL A 38 9.51 -1.34 1.33
N VAL A 39 9.38 -1.71 2.60
CA VAL A 39 10.52 -1.92 3.51
C VAL A 39 10.30 -3.17 4.35
N GLY A 40 11.34 -3.98 4.55
CA GLY A 40 11.26 -5.15 5.42
C GLY A 40 12.34 -6.17 5.15
N ASP A 41 11.97 -7.44 5.31
CA ASP A 41 12.83 -8.60 5.07
C ASP A 41 12.02 -9.73 4.37
N PRO A 42 12.64 -10.88 4.06
CA PRO A 42 11.95 -11.97 3.37
C PRO A 42 10.78 -12.62 4.13
N GLU A 43 10.56 -12.30 5.41
CA GLU A 43 9.48 -12.84 6.24
C GLU A 43 8.38 -11.80 6.50
N LEU A 44 8.74 -10.52 6.62
CA LEU A 44 7.80 -9.43 6.91
C LEU A 44 8.12 -8.16 6.14
N ILE A 45 7.12 -7.64 5.41
CA ILE A 45 7.20 -6.37 4.69
C ILE A 45 6.14 -5.38 5.20
N LYS A 46 6.54 -4.13 5.32
CA LYS A 46 5.64 -2.98 5.45
C LYS A 46 5.54 -2.25 4.12
N LEU A 47 4.31 -1.97 3.71
CA LEU A 47 3.99 -1.23 2.49
C LEU A 47 3.24 0.06 2.82
N HIS A 48 3.57 1.13 2.11
CA HIS A 48 2.84 2.40 2.05
C HIS A 48 2.70 2.82 0.60
N TYR A 49 1.49 3.16 0.15
CA TYR A 49 1.26 3.63 -1.21
C TYR A 49 0.03 4.53 -1.29
N HIS A 50 0.13 5.64 -2.01
CA HIS A 50 -1.03 6.46 -2.31
C HIS A 50 -1.66 6.02 -3.63
N THR A 51 -2.95 5.71 -3.61
CA THR A 51 -3.69 5.34 -4.83
C THR A 51 -5.17 5.72 -4.72
N ASN A 52 -5.88 5.67 -5.84
CA ASN A 52 -7.34 5.75 -5.87
C ASN A 52 -8.01 4.37 -5.81
N GLU A 53 -7.23 3.29 -5.91
CA GLU A 53 -7.71 1.91 -5.97
C GLU A 53 -7.04 1.00 -4.92
N PRO A 54 -7.19 1.29 -3.61
CA PRO A 54 -6.54 0.53 -2.53
C PRO A 54 -6.83 -0.98 -2.60
N TRP A 55 -8.01 -1.37 -3.07
CA TRP A 55 -8.41 -2.78 -3.21
C TRP A 55 -7.48 -3.58 -4.14
N LYS A 56 -6.89 -2.97 -5.17
CA LYS A 56 -5.94 -3.67 -6.07
C LYS A 56 -4.63 -3.99 -5.37
N VAL A 57 -4.15 -3.07 -4.53
CA VAL A 57 -2.94 -3.27 -3.71
C VAL A 57 -3.16 -4.39 -2.71
N LEU A 58 -4.32 -4.39 -2.03
CA LEU A 58 -4.70 -5.44 -1.08
C LEU A 58 -4.83 -6.80 -1.77
N GLU A 59 -5.51 -6.86 -2.91
CA GLU A 59 -5.68 -8.08 -3.70
C GLU A 59 -4.32 -8.67 -4.08
N TYR A 60 -3.41 -7.85 -4.62
CA TYR A 60 -2.06 -8.30 -4.96
C TYR A 60 -1.28 -8.79 -3.76
N CYS A 61 -1.18 -7.99 -2.69
CA CYS A 61 -0.42 -8.36 -1.50
C CYS A 61 -0.95 -9.66 -0.87
N ARG A 62 -2.27 -9.89 -0.92
CA ARG A 62 -2.87 -11.14 -0.44
C ARG A 62 -2.43 -12.38 -1.22
N THR A 63 -2.02 -12.24 -2.48
CA THR A 63 -1.46 -13.36 -3.26
C THR A 63 -0.06 -13.77 -2.82
N LEU A 64 0.66 -12.87 -2.15
CA LEU A 64 2.04 -13.08 -1.71
C LEU A 64 2.14 -13.68 -0.31
N GLY A 65 1.13 -13.44 0.53
CA GLY A 65 1.16 -13.82 1.94
C GLY A 65 -0.07 -13.38 2.73
N GLU A 66 0.05 -13.42 4.05
CA GLU A 66 -0.96 -12.90 4.97
C GLU A 66 -0.81 -11.39 5.11
N ILE A 67 -1.93 -10.67 5.00
CA ILE A 67 -1.95 -9.21 5.17
C ILE A 67 -2.69 -8.84 6.45
N PHE A 68 -2.14 -7.91 7.21
CA PHE A 68 -2.69 -7.45 8.49
C PHE A 68 -2.28 -5.99 8.77
N ASP A 69 -2.80 -5.43 9.87
CA ASP A 69 -2.64 -4.01 10.24
C ASP A 69 -2.90 -3.04 9.08
N ILE A 70 -3.96 -3.33 8.32
CA ILE A 70 -4.33 -2.60 7.11
C ILE A 70 -4.94 -1.25 7.50
N VAL A 71 -4.39 -0.18 6.92
CA VAL A 71 -4.92 1.19 7.02
C VAL A 71 -5.24 1.70 5.62
N ILE A 72 -6.47 2.19 5.44
CA ILE A 72 -6.87 2.95 4.26
C ILE A 72 -7.41 4.28 4.78
N GLU A 73 -6.67 5.35 4.56
CA GLU A 73 -7.02 6.69 5.04
C GLU A 73 -7.39 7.60 3.86
N ASP A 74 -8.55 8.25 3.93
CA ASP A 74 -8.93 9.29 2.97
C ASP A 74 -8.21 10.60 3.32
N MET A 75 -7.11 10.88 2.62
CA MET A 75 -6.26 12.05 2.89
C MET A 75 -7.02 13.38 2.71
N VAL A 76 -8.07 13.42 1.86
CA VAL A 76 -8.90 14.61 1.69
C VAL A 76 -9.81 14.85 2.90
N ARG A 77 -10.31 13.78 3.54
CA ARG A 77 -11.07 13.88 4.79
C ARG A 77 -10.16 14.21 5.96
N GLN A 78 -9.01 13.55 6.04
CA GLN A 78 -7.98 13.77 7.05
C GLN A 78 -7.54 15.23 7.10
N THR A 79 -7.22 15.84 5.95
CA THR A 79 -6.84 17.28 5.87
C THR A 79 -7.94 18.24 6.32
N LYS A 80 -9.20 17.79 6.33
CA LYS A 80 -10.36 18.55 6.82
C LYS A 80 -10.70 18.25 8.27
N GLY A 81 -9.91 17.42 8.95
CA GLY A 81 -10.20 16.93 10.31
C GLY A 81 -11.46 16.08 10.39
N LEU A 82 -11.92 15.54 9.27
CA LEU A 82 -13.06 14.63 9.21
C LEU A 82 -12.56 13.21 9.49
N LYS A 83 -13.40 12.39 10.12
CA LYS A 83 -13.10 10.95 10.28
C LYS A 83 -12.94 10.31 8.91
N GLY A 84 -11.93 9.46 8.73
CA GLY A 84 -11.75 8.60 7.54
C GLY A 84 -13.04 7.97 7.09
#